data_AF-A0A6P0XRM3-F1
#
_entry.id   AF-A0A6P0XRM3-F1
#
_cell.length_a   1.000
_cell.length_b   1.000
_cell.length_c   1.000
_cell.angle_alpha   90.00
_cell.angle_beta   90.00
_cell.angle_gamma   90.00
#
_symmetry.space_group_name_H-M   'P 1'
#
loop_
_entity.id
_entity.type
_entity.pdbx_description
1 polymer ?
#
loop_
_entity_poly.entity_id
_entity_poly.type
_entity_poly.pdbx_seq_one_letter_code
_entity_poly.pdbx_strand_id
1 'polypeptide(L)'
;MTKKTKKKTKYYGCQQVLLNSDKDLRAVLEYLCGEAHKVFNCSVYYARQVWFKENRFVKKGELCGQMKWNRHFNAMYASSAQQICNSVVESFSSFRELLKLFWKGELVNKPKPPNYRKPGLFTVSYPKKWLKLMDE
;
A
#
# COMPACT_ATOMS: atom_id res chain seq x y z
N MET A 1 34.37 -34.48 -12.46
CA MET A 1 33.79 -33.13 -12.58
C MET A 1 32.27 -33.25 -12.68
N THR A 2 31.55 -33.07 -11.57
CA THR A 2 30.09 -33.24 -11.51
C THR A 2 29.38 -31.95 -11.94
N LYS A 3 28.70 -32.00 -13.09
CA LYS A 3 27.87 -30.91 -13.62
C LYS A 3 26.68 -30.70 -12.68
N LYS A 4 26.63 -29.57 -11.95
CA LYS A 4 25.44 -29.14 -11.20
C LYS A 4 24.32 -28.84 -12.19
N THR A 5 23.31 -29.70 -12.26
CA THR A 5 22.09 -29.49 -13.04
C THR A 5 21.25 -28.36 -12.43
N LYS A 6 21.04 -27.26 -13.17
CA LYS A 6 20.12 -26.18 -12.79
C LYS A 6 18.70 -26.73 -12.64
N LYS A 7 18.11 -26.54 -11.47
CA LYS A 7 16.72 -26.93 -11.14
C LYS A 7 15.76 -26.11 -12.02
N LYS A 8 14.90 -26.76 -12.82
CA LYS A 8 13.87 -26.08 -13.62
C LYS A 8 12.83 -25.44 -12.70
N THR A 9 12.73 -24.11 -12.73
CA THR A 9 11.72 -23.34 -12.00
C THR A 9 10.36 -23.51 -12.69
N LYS A 10 9.32 -23.87 -11.93
CA LYS A 10 7.95 -24.02 -12.46
C LYS A 10 7.37 -22.61 -12.67
N TYR A 11 7.29 -22.16 -13.92
CA TYR A 11 6.68 -20.87 -14.26
C TYR A 11 5.16 -21.01 -14.24
N TYR A 12 4.47 -20.18 -13.46
CA TYR A 12 3.02 -20.01 -13.61
C TYR A 12 2.77 -19.12 -14.82
N GLY A 13 2.05 -19.62 -15.82
CA GLY A 13 1.84 -18.94 -17.12
C GLY A 13 1.10 -17.60 -17.06
N CYS A 14 0.65 -17.16 -15.88
CA CYS A 14 -0.10 -15.92 -15.68
C CYS A 14 0.77 -14.73 -15.23
N GLN A 15 2.06 -14.93 -14.93
CA GLN A 15 2.94 -13.85 -14.46
C GLN A 15 3.83 -13.34 -15.58
N GLN A 16 3.34 -12.36 -16.34
CA GLN A 16 4.02 -11.79 -17.52
C GLN A 16 5.28 -10.98 -17.17
N VAL A 17 5.39 -10.46 -15.94
CA VAL A 17 6.58 -9.73 -15.46
C VAL A 17 7.09 -10.40 -14.19
N LEU A 18 7.92 -11.43 -14.36
CA LEU A 18 8.66 -12.05 -13.26
C LEU A 18 9.94 -11.26 -13.02
N LEU A 19 10.03 -10.57 -11.88
CA LEU A 19 11.27 -9.92 -11.46
C LEU A 19 12.31 -11.02 -11.17
N ASN A 20 13.37 -11.06 -11.97
CA ASN A 20 14.51 -11.94 -11.73
C ASN A 20 15.55 -11.17 -10.92
N SER A 21 15.23 -10.91 -9.65
CA SER A 21 16.04 -10.07 -8.78
C SER A 21 17.22 -10.84 -8.18
N ASP A 22 18.38 -10.19 -8.14
CA ASP A 22 19.49 -10.64 -7.31
C ASP A 22 19.11 -10.61 -5.82
N LYS A 23 19.86 -11.34 -4.98
CA LYS A 23 19.60 -11.46 -3.54
C LYS A 23 19.50 -10.10 -2.86
N ASP A 24 20.37 -9.16 -3.22
CA ASP A 24 20.42 -7.83 -2.63
C ASP A 24 19.21 -6.99 -3.07
N LEU A 25 18.87 -7.01 -4.36
CA LEU A 25 17.67 -6.34 -4.88
C LEU A 25 16.39 -6.91 -4.23
N ARG A 26 16.30 -8.23 -4.07
CA ARG A 26 15.17 -8.86 -3.39
C ARG A 26 15.05 -8.37 -1.94
N ALA A 27 16.16 -8.26 -1.21
CA ALA A 27 16.14 -7.76 0.16
C ALA A 27 15.65 -6.30 0.25
N VAL A 28 16.07 -5.44 -0.69
CA VAL A 28 15.60 -4.05 -0.77
C VAL A 28 14.10 -3.99 -1.08
N LEU A 29 13.62 -4.79 -2.04
CA LEU A 29 12.20 -4.84 -2.39
C LEU A 29 11.34 -5.35 -1.22
N GLU A 30 11.79 -6.39 -0.52
CA GLU A 30 11.11 -6.92 0.66
C GLU A 30 11.06 -5.88 1.78
N TYR A 31 12.16 -5.18 2.02
CA TYR A 31 12.21 -4.09 3.01
C TYR A 31 11.21 -2.98 2.65
N LEU A 32 11.25 -2.44 1.43
CA LEU A 32 10.36 -1.38 0.99
C LEU A 32 8.88 -1.78 1.07
N CYS A 33 8.54 -2.98 0.60
CA CYS A 33 7.17 -3.49 0.65
C CYS A 33 6.70 -3.75 2.10
N GLY A 34 7.61 -4.15 2.99
CA GLY A 34 7.34 -4.32 4.42
C GLY A 34 7.13 -2.99 5.13
N GLU A 35 7.94 -1.98 4.84
CA GLU A 35 7.77 -0.62 5.35
C GLU A 35 6.47 0.01 4.84
N ALA A 36 6.13 -0.22 3.58
CA ALA A 36 4.88 0.22 2.97
C ALA A 36 3.65 -0.36 3.68
N HIS A 37 3.71 -1.63 4.07
CA HIS A 37 2.66 -2.26 4.87
C HIS A 37 2.47 -1.53 6.23
N LYS A 38 3.56 -1.14 6.89
CA LYS A 38 3.51 -0.41 8.16
C LYS A 38 2.92 0.99 7.97
N VAL A 39 3.33 1.72 6.92
CA VAL A 39 2.75 3.03 6.55
C VAL A 39 1.24 2.91 6.32
N PHE A 40 0.80 1.89 5.61
CA PHE A 40 -0.62 1.63 5.38
C PHE A 40 -1.38 1.46 6.71
N ASN A 41 -0.88 0.62 7.62
CA ASN A 41 -1.55 0.38 8.89
C ASN A 41 -1.54 1.63 9.80
N CYS A 42 -0.44 2.39 9.84
CA CYS A 42 -0.40 3.68 10.55
C CYS A 42 -1.39 4.70 9.96
N SER A 43 -1.51 4.74 8.64
CA SER A 43 -2.45 5.62 7.94
C SER A 43 -3.90 5.23 8.24
N VAL A 44 -4.23 3.93 8.21
CA VAL A 44 -5.55 3.41 8.62
C VAL A 44 -5.83 3.74 10.08
N TYR A 45 -4.84 3.60 10.97
CA TYR A 45 -5.00 3.94 12.38
C TYR A 45 -5.42 5.41 12.55
N TYR A 46 -4.67 6.33 11.93
CA TYR A 46 -5.00 7.76 12.00
C TYR A 46 -6.39 8.06 11.42
N ALA A 47 -6.70 7.53 10.24
CA ALA A 47 -8.01 7.73 9.60
C ALA A 47 -9.17 7.20 10.45
N ARG A 48 -8.99 6.06 11.12
CA ARG A 48 -9.97 5.51 12.07
C ARG A 48 -10.12 6.40 13.30
N GLN A 49 -9.04 6.91 13.87
CA GLN A 49 -9.09 7.81 15.04
C GLN A 49 -9.92 9.06 14.72
N VAL A 50 -9.64 9.70 13.59
CA VAL A 50 -10.38 10.87 13.12
C VAL A 50 -11.87 10.53 12.91
N TRP A 51 -12.17 9.40 12.27
CA TRP A 51 -13.55 8.98 12.07
C TRP A 51 -14.30 8.72 13.39
N PHE A 52 -13.70 7.96 14.31
CA PHE A 52 -14.38 7.59 15.56
C PHE A 52 -14.47 8.72 16.58
N LYS A 53 -13.49 9.63 16.62
CA LYS A 53 -13.43 10.69 17.63
C LYS A 53 -14.03 12.01 17.15
N GLU A 54 -13.80 12.35 15.88
CA GLU A 54 -14.21 13.64 15.32
C GLU A 54 -15.40 13.51 14.35
N ASN A 55 -15.88 12.30 14.10
CA ASN A 55 -16.99 12.00 13.18
C ASN A 55 -16.80 12.61 11.77
N ARG A 56 -15.54 12.70 11.31
CA ARG A 56 -15.17 13.25 10.00
C ARG A 56 -14.25 12.30 9.24
N PHE A 57 -14.10 12.55 7.94
CA PHE A 57 -13.20 11.80 7.07
C PHE A 57 -11.92 12.59 6.78
N VAL A 58 -10.78 11.90 6.80
CA VAL A 58 -9.47 12.50 6.51
C VAL A 58 -9.33 12.88 5.04
N LYS A 59 -8.63 13.99 4.77
CA LYS A 59 -8.27 14.40 3.40
C LYS A 59 -6.88 13.88 3.02
N LYS A 60 -6.62 13.75 1.71
CA LYS A 60 -5.33 13.28 1.16
C LYS A 60 -4.12 14.04 1.72
N GLY A 61 -4.16 15.37 1.65
CA GLY A 61 -3.07 16.22 2.15
C GLY A 61 -2.85 16.14 3.66
N GLU A 62 -3.94 16.06 4.43
CA GLU A 62 -3.89 15.92 5.89
C GLU A 62 -3.20 14.61 6.29
N LEU A 63 -3.65 13.48 5.72
CA LEU A 63 -3.10 12.16 6.06
C LEU A 63 -1.61 12.06 5.71
N CYS A 64 -1.23 12.49 4.49
CA CYS A 64 0.17 12.54 4.08
C CYS A 64 1.00 13.46 4.98
N GLY A 65 0.46 14.62 5.38
CA GLY A 65 1.13 15.57 6.26
C GLY A 65 1.43 14.97 7.64
N GLN A 66 0.50 14.22 8.20
CA GLN A 66 0.69 13.50 9.46
C GLN A 66 1.70 12.35 9.34
N MET A 67 1.64 11.61 8.23
CA MET A 67 2.57 10.49 8.01
C MET A 67 4.00 10.93 7.72
N LYS A 68 4.26 12.19 7.35
CA LYS A 68 5.62 12.72 7.10
C LYS A 68 6.57 12.50 8.27
N TRP A 69 6.08 12.54 9.51
CA TRP A 69 6.89 12.34 10.72
C TRP A 69 7.09 10.86 11.08
N ASN A 70 6.44 9.95 10.37
CA ASN A 70 6.56 8.52 10.60
C ASN A 70 7.85 7.97 9.99
N ARG A 71 8.65 7.25 10.79
CA ARG A 71 9.88 6.60 10.31
C ARG A 71 9.65 5.69 9.10
N HIS A 72 8.51 4.99 9.06
CA HIS A 72 8.17 4.05 7.99
C HIS A 72 7.85 4.78 6.67
N PHE A 73 7.32 6.00 6.77
CA PHE A 73 7.07 6.86 5.61
C PHE A 73 8.39 7.36 5.02
N ASN A 74 9.33 7.74 5.89
CA ASN A 74 10.66 8.23 5.50
C ASN A 74 11.59 7.10 5.03
N ALA A 75 11.22 5.83 5.22
CA ALA A 75 11.99 4.68 4.73
C ALA A 75 11.91 4.48 3.21
N MET A 76 10.98 5.17 2.54
CA MET A 76 10.80 5.08 1.07
C MET A 76 10.67 6.47 0.46
N TYR A 77 10.68 6.52 -0.88
CA TYR A 77 10.52 7.76 -1.60
C TYR A 77 9.17 8.44 -1.29
N ALA A 78 9.20 9.75 -1.03
CA ALA A 78 8.03 10.50 -0.57
C ALA A 78 6.80 10.34 -1.47
N SER A 79 6.99 10.33 -2.79
CA SER A 79 5.87 10.18 -3.73
C SER A 79 5.24 8.79 -3.68
N SER A 80 6.04 7.74 -3.41
CA SER A 80 5.54 6.38 -3.22
C SER A 80 4.76 6.27 -1.91
N ALA A 81 5.30 6.84 -0.82
CA ALA A 81 4.62 6.87 0.47
C ALA A 81 3.30 7.66 0.41
N GLN A 82 3.25 8.76 -0.34
CA GLN A 82 2.03 9.52 -0.61
C GLN A 82 0.96 8.69 -1.33
N GLN A 83 1.34 7.81 -2.27
CA GLN A 83 0.38 6.93 -2.93
C GLN A 83 -0.27 5.95 -1.96
N ILE A 84 0.49 5.42 -0.99
CA ILE A 84 -0.05 4.54 0.06
C ILE A 84 -1.09 5.28 0.89
N CYS A 85 -0.78 6.51 1.31
CA CYS A 85 -1.71 7.35 2.05
C CYS A 85 -2.98 7.64 1.23
N ASN A 86 -2.82 7.97 -0.05
CA ASN A 86 -3.95 8.22 -0.96
C ASN A 86 -4.86 7.01 -1.10
N SER A 87 -4.30 5.79 -1.21
CA SER A 87 -5.06 4.54 -1.26
C SER A 87 -5.91 4.33 -0.01
N VAL A 88 -5.40 4.68 1.17
CA VAL A 88 -6.18 4.65 2.41
C VAL A 88 -7.32 5.67 2.37
N VAL A 89 -7.05 6.92 1.95
CA VAL A 89 -8.11 7.94 1.84
C VAL A 89 -9.20 7.51 0.84
N GLU A 90 -8.82 6.93 -0.29
CA GLU A 90 -9.76 6.40 -1.27
C GLU A 90 -10.63 5.28 -0.68
N SER A 91 -10.02 4.36 0.08
CA SER A 91 -10.75 3.31 0.80
C SER A 91 -11.78 3.89 1.78
N PHE A 92 -11.44 4.98 2.48
CA PHE A 92 -12.38 5.69 3.36
C PHE A 92 -13.45 6.47 2.59
N SER A 93 -13.15 6.99 1.41
CA SER A 93 -14.13 7.63 0.54
C SER A 93 -15.19 6.63 0.05
N SER A 94 -14.75 5.44 -0.38
CA SER A 94 -15.67 4.35 -0.74
C SER A 94 -16.52 3.91 0.45
N PHE A 95 -15.92 3.78 1.63
CA PHE A 95 -16.66 3.48 2.87
C PHE A 95 -17.73 4.54 3.18
N ARG A 96 -17.41 5.83 2.99
CA ARG A 96 -18.38 6.93 3.17
C ARG A 96 -19.56 6.83 2.21
N GLU A 97 -19.32 6.45 0.96
CA GLU A 97 -20.38 6.26 -0.04
C GLU A 97 -21.28 5.07 0.31
N LEU A 98 -20.69 3.95 0.73
CA LEU A 98 -21.45 2.80 1.23
C LEU A 98 -22.29 3.16 2.46
N LEU A 99 -21.76 3.98 3.39
CA LEU A 99 -22.53 4.45 4.54
C LEU A 99 -23.76 5.26 4.13
N LYS A 100 -23.64 6.12 3.11
CA LYS A 100 -24.78 6.89 2.60
C LYS A 100 -25.86 5.98 2.03
N LEU A 101 -25.48 4.98 1.23
CA LEU A 101 -26.41 4.01 0.66
C LEU A 101 -27.10 3.18 1.76
N PHE A 102 -26.37 2.80 2.81
CA PHE A 102 -26.93 2.10 3.96
C PHE A 102 -27.98 2.95 4.70
N TRP A 103 -27.71 4.25 4.93
CA TRP A 103 -28.70 5.13 5.55
C TRP A 103 -29.91 5.43 4.69
N LYS A 104 -29.80 5.30 3.36
CA LYS A 104 -30.95 5.36 2.45
C LYS A 104 -31.78 4.07 2.42
N GLY A 105 -31.31 2.99 3.05
CA GLY A 105 -31.96 1.68 2.99
C GLY A 105 -31.66 0.88 1.73
N GLU A 106 -30.73 1.33 0.89
CA GLU A 106 -30.35 0.64 -0.37
C GLU A 106 -29.39 -0.54 -0.12
N LEU A 107 -28.83 -0.65 1.10
CA LEU A 107 -27.96 -1.75 1.52
C LEU A 107 -28.55 -2.47 2.72
N VAL A 108 -28.63 -3.80 2.63
CA VAL A 108 -29.08 -4.67 3.74
C VAL A 108 -28.05 -4.68 4.88
N ASN A 109 -26.76 -4.69 4.54
CA ASN A 109 -25.68 -4.85 5.50
C ASN A 109 -24.99 -3.53 5.83
N LYS A 110 -24.77 -3.28 7.13
CA LYS A 110 -24.01 -2.11 7.58
C LYS A 110 -22.55 -2.23 7.15
N PRO A 111 -22.01 -1.27 6.37
CA PRO A 111 -20.62 -1.30 5.95
C PRO A 111 -19.69 -1.11 7.16
N LYS A 112 -18.50 -1.72 7.09
CA LYS A 112 -17.46 -1.62 8.11
C LYS A 112 -16.35 -0.68 7.63
N PRO A 113 -15.75 0.12 8.53
CA PRO A 113 -14.62 0.96 8.16
C PRO A 113 -13.42 0.11 7.72
N PRO A 114 -12.51 0.65 6.88
CA PRO A 114 -11.30 -0.05 6.46
C PRO A 114 -10.53 -0.65 7.65
N ASN A 115 -10.17 -1.92 7.52
CA ASN A 115 -9.45 -2.67 8.55
C ASN A 115 -7.94 -2.62 8.33
N TYR A 116 -7.20 -2.90 9.40
CA TYR A 116 -5.77 -3.12 9.31
C TYR A 116 -5.46 -4.33 8.43
N ARG A 117 -4.38 -4.26 7.66
CA ARG A 117 -3.89 -5.40 6.90
C ARG A 117 -3.19 -6.38 7.83
N LYS A 118 -3.36 -7.67 7.54
CA LYS A 118 -2.55 -8.76 8.11
C LYS A 118 -1.09 -8.60 7.69
N PRO A 119 -0.12 -9.05 8.52
CA PRO A 119 1.30 -8.90 8.21
C PRO A 119 1.63 -9.49 6.84
N GLY A 120 2.47 -8.78 6.09
CA GLY A 120 2.87 -9.16 4.74
C GLY A 120 3.38 -7.96 3.96
N LEU A 121 3.54 -8.14 2.65
CA LEU A 121 4.03 -7.12 1.74
C LEU A 121 2.89 -6.21 1.24
N PHE A 122 3.18 -4.93 1.07
CA PHE A 122 2.29 -3.97 0.41
C PHE A 122 2.94 -3.45 -0.86
N THR A 123 2.13 -3.27 -1.91
CA THR A 123 2.60 -2.81 -3.22
C THR A 123 3.13 -1.39 -3.14
N VAL A 124 4.34 -1.17 -3.63
CA VAL A 124 4.95 0.17 -3.73
C VAL A 124 4.92 0.61 -5.19
N SER A 125 4.39 1.80 -5.43
CA SER A 125 4.24 2.37 -6.77
C SER A 125 5.11 3.61 -6.92
N TYR A 126 5.80 3.73 -8.04
CA TYR A 126 6.64 4.88 -8.38
C TYR A 126 6.05 5.58 -9.61
N PRO A 127 5.67 6.86 -9.51
CA PRO A 127 5.21 7.60 -10.67
C PRO A 127 6.33 7.74 -11.71
N LYS A 128 5.96 7.65 -12.99
CA LYS A 128 6.88 7.84 -14.12
C LYS A 128 7.72 9.12 -14.00
N LYS A 129 7.15 10.19 -13.46
CA LYS A 129 7.84 11.49 -13.26
C LYS A 129 9.18 11.36 -12.51
N TRP A 130 9.30 10.38 -11.62
CA TRP A 130 10.48 10.19 -10.77
C TRP A 130 11.39 9.05 -11.24
N LEU A 131 11.00 8.36 -12.31
CA LEU A 131 11.78 7.28 -12.91
C LEU A 131 12.55 7.86 -14.10
N LYS A 132 13.87 7.67 -14.09
CA LYS A 132 14.70 7.88 -15.28
C LYS A 132 14.98 6.51 -15.89
N LEU A 133 14.67 6.36 -17.17
CA LEU A 133 15.14 5.22 -17.93
C LEU A 133 16.65 5.39 -18.10
N MET A 134 17.41 4.38 -17.70
CA MET A 134 18.81 4.29 -18.09
C MET A 134 18.82 3.52 -19.40
N ASP A 135 19.45 4.06 -20.43
CA ASP A 135 19.83 3.26 -21.59
C ASP A 135 20.92 2.28 -21.13
N GLU A 136 20.80 1.00 -21.53
CA GLU A 136 21.78 -0.05 -21.20
C GLU A 136 23.15 0.21 -21.82
#